data_AF-A0A6S5RQW2-F1
#
_entry.id   AF-A0A6S5RQW2-F1
#
_cell.length_a   1.000
_cell.length_b   1.000
_cell.length_c   1.000
_cell.angle_alpha   90.00
_cell.angle_beta   90.00
_cell.angle_gamma   90.00
#
_symmetry.space_group_name_H-M   'P 1'
#
loop_
_entity.id
_entity.type
_entity.pdbx_description
1 polymer ?
#
loop_
_entity_poly.entity_id
_entity_poly.type
_entity_poly.pdbx_seq_one_letter_code
_entity_poly.pdbx_strand_id
1 'polypeptide(L)'
;MAVLDCETYGSTIESISQVYGVGVDSIEGFLKVIDLEAEYERSKIYHSCDTYLKILFEQEFGAPRVQLDTVAWFHLTRTVSASDFSQGILPLGQVLGRIWDMLDSLLDDPVQKANLAAMRVGGVDDFQYNLKSQDKFHHGPYAMLVREAAFNSGRIGNHDYLEVPEIIEDICSGYKKQFGHCIYRVIVSKLKKCIVKFESGKLVDDSLLAPALLYCWCKVRGEEFSSFANTCFDSEGVAIPKEKIVGVSFL
;
A
#
# COMPACT_ATOMS: atom_id res chain seq x y z
N MET A 1 2.38 13.63 -20.47
CA MET A 1 1.73 12.81 -19.44
C MET A 1 2.54 12.98 -18.17
N ALA A 2 1.97 13.56 -17.12
CA ALA A 2 2.59 13.70 -15.81
C ALA A 2 2.17 12.52 -14.92
N VAL A 3 3.16 11.81 -14.38
CA VAL A 3 2.94 10.65 -13.51
C VAL A 3 3.55 10.95 -12.14
N LEU A 4 2.77 10.71 -11.08
CA LEU A 4 3.31 10.70 -9.73
C LEU A 4 3.83 9.30 -9.41
N ASP A 5 5.15 9.14 -9.29
CA ASP A 5 5.80 7.86 -9.05
C ASP A 5 6.65 7.87 -7.79
N CYS A 6 6.08 7.36 -6.70
CA CYS A 6 6.75 7.30 -5.39
C CYS A 6 7.45 5.96 -5.12
N GLU A 7 8.07 5.36 -6.15
CA GLU A 7 8.85 4.12 -6.01
C GLU A 7 10.13 4.33 -5.19
N THR A 8 10.80 5.45 -5.42
CA THR A 8 12.04 5.85 -4.76
C THR A 8 12.00 7.34 -4.47
N TYR A 9 12.87 7.81 -3.57
CA TYR A 9 13.09 9.25 -3.36
C TYR A 9 13.34 10.00 -4.68
N GLY A 10 14.20 9.46 -5.56
CA GLY A 10 14.54 10.07 -6.84
C GLY A 10 13.34 10.21 -7.77
N SER A 11 12.58 9.13 -7.96
CA SER A 11 11.37 9.19 -8.79
C SER A 11 10.32 10.13 -8.22
N THR A 12 10.16 10.19 -6.88
CA THR A 12 9.20 11.10 -6.26
C THR A 12 9.56 12.56 -6.50
N ILE A 13 10.81 12.94 -6.24
CA ILE A 13 11.23 14.34 -6.36
C ILE A 13 11.25 14.79 -7.81
N GLU A 14 11.56 13.89 -8.75
CA GLU A 14 11.44 14.14 -10.19
C GLU A 14 9.97 14.34 -10.61
N SER A 15 9.03 13.51 -10.13
CA SER A 15 7.59 13.72 -10.37
C SER A 15 7.12 15.08 -9.87
N ILE A 16 7.50 15.48 -8.65
CA ILE A 16 7.14 16.79 -8.07
C ILE A 16 7.77 17.92 -8.90
N SER A 17 9.05 17.78 -9.27
CA SER A 17 9.76 18.73 -10.12
C SER A 17 9.03 18.98 -11.44
N GLN A 18 8.58 17.90 -12.10
CA GLN A 18 7.84 17.99 -13.35
C GLN A 18 6.48 18.69 -13.17
N VAL A 19 5.72 18.33 -12.12
CA VAL A 19 4.38 18.87 -11.85
C VAL A 19 4.42 20.36 -11.56
N TYR A 20 5.38 20.82 -10.75
CA TYR A 20 5.52 22.23 -10.38
C TYR A 20 6.36 23.04 -11.38
N GLY A 21 7.15 22.39 -12.24
CA GLY A 21 8.11 23.07 -13.11
C GLY A 21 9.23 23.75 -12.34
N VAL A 22 9.69 23.12 -11.25
CA VAL A 22 10.74 23.62 -10.35
C VAL A 22 11.91 22.63 -10.37
N GLY A 23 13.15 23.12 -10.39
CA GLY A 23 14.33 22.24 -10.38
C GLY A 23 14.46 21.43 -9.09
N VAL A 24 14.91 20.17 -9.19
CA VAL A 24 15.12 19.27 -8.04
C VAL A 24 15.98 19.91 -6.95
N ASP A 25 17.10 20.56 -7.32
CA ASP A 25 17.99 21.23 -6.35
C ASP A 25 17.27 22.34 -5.56
N SER A 26 16.34 23.06 -6.18
CA SER A 26 15.54 24.10 -5.51
C SER A 26 14.53 23.49 -4.54
N ILE A 27 13.89 22.38 -4.94
CA ILE A 27 12.98 21.62 -4.08
C ILE A 27 13.75 21.09 -2.87
N GLU A 28 14.89 20.42 -3.08
CA GLU A 28 15.71 19.94 -1.98
C GLU A 28 16.18 21.07 -1.07
N GLY A 29 16.63 22.19 -1.65
CA GLY A 29 17.05 23.37 -0.90
C GLY A 29 15.95 23.86 0.03
N PHE A 30 14.72 23.97 -0.47
CA PHE A 30 13.55 24.31 0.33
C PHE A 30 13.29 23.27 1.44
N LEU A 31 13.23 21.98 1.10
CA LEU A 31 12.93 20.91 2.06
C LEU A 31 14.00 20.80 3.17
N LYS A 32 15.27 21.12 2.88
CA LYS A 32 16.37 21.13 3.87
C LYS A 32 16.18 22.23 4.92
N VAL A 33 15.69 23.40 4.52
CA VAL A 33 15.61 24.56 5.43
C VAL A 33 14.32 24.62 6.24
N ILE A 34 13.24 24.01 5.75
CA ILE A 34 11.96 23.98 6.47
C ILE A 34 12.04 23.02 7.66
N ASP A 35 11.76 23.57 8.85
CA ASP A 35 11.63 22.85 10.11
C ASP A 35 10.17 22.87 10.55
N LEU A 36 9.44 21.80 10.24
CA LEU A 36 8.01 21.71 10.54
C LEU A 36 7.75 21.74 12.05
N GLU A 37 8.60 21.11 12.87
CA GLU A 37 8.38 21.11 14.32
C GLU A 37 8.44 22.54 14.88
N ALA A 38 9.47 23.30 14.49
CA ALA A 38 9.61 24.69 14.90
C ALA A 38 8.44 25.58 14.44
N GLU A 39 7.88 25.33 13.24
CA GLU A 39 6.69 26.06 12.76
C GLU A 39 5.45 25.79 13.62
N TYR A 40 5.21 24.52 14.01
CA TYR A 40 4.08 24.14 14.87
C TYR A 40 4.24 24.61 16.31
N GLU A 41 5.47 24.75 16.81
CA GLU A 41 5.70 25.34 18.14
C GLU A 41 5.42 26.85 18.18
N ARG A 42 5.72 27.56 17.10
CA ARG A 42 5.61 29.03 17.03
C ARG A 42 4.19 29.51 16.68
N SER A 43 3.40 28.68 16.01
CA SER A 43 2.13 29.08 15.43
C SER A 43 1.02 28.06 15.69
N LYS A 44 -0.22 28.53 15.81
CA LYS A 44 -1.39 27.65 15.83
C LYS A 44 -1.71 27.18 14.41
N ILE A 45 -1.18 26.03 14.04
CA ILE A 45 -1.42 25.37 12.75
C ILE A 45 -2.48 24.28 12.94
N TYR A 46 -3.55 24.31 12.12
CA TYR A 46 -4.65 23.34 12.19
C TYR A 46 -4.62 22.30 11.06
N HIS A 47 -3.60 22.35 10.21
CA HIS A 47 -3.39 21.40 9.13
C HIS A 47 -2.50 20.24 9.60
N SER A 48 -2.61 19.09 8.94
CA SER A 48 -1.61 18.03 9.06
C SER A 48 -0.28 18.46 8.42
N CYS A 49 0.82 17.85 8.85
CA CYS A 49 2.17 18.28 8.47
C CYS A 49 2.45 18.19 6.95
N ASP A 50 1.90 17.18 6.26
CA ASP A 50 1.95 17.04 4.81
C ASP A 50 1.20 18.17 4.09
N THR A 51 -0.01 18.48 4.55
CA THR A 51 -0.83 19.57 3.98
C THR A 51 -0.16 20.91 4.22
N TYR A 52 0.35 21.16 5.43
CA TYR A 52 1.02 22.40 5.75
C TYR A 52 2.32 22.58 4.97
N LEU A 53 3.12 21.51 4.82
CA LEU A 53 4.32 21.54 4.00
C LEU A 53 3.99 21.90 2.53
N LYS A 54 2.93 21.32 1.97
CA LYS A 54 2.47 21.68 0.61
C LYS A 54 2.06 23.16 0.53
N ILE A 55 1.38 23.70 1.54
CA ILE A 55 1.03 25.12 1.60
C ILE A 55 2.30 26.00 1.57
N LEU A 56 3.29 25.70 2.41
CA LEU A 56 4.57 26.43 2.42
C LEU A 56 5.29 26.33 1.07
N PHE A 57 5.31 25.12 0.47
CA PHE A 57 5.92 24.88 -0.82
C PHE A 57 5.25 25.70 -1.94
N GLU A 58 3.92 25.79 -1.93
CA GLU A 58 3.15 26.56 -2.92
C GLU A 58 3.22 28.07 -2.70
N GLN A 59 3.49 28.52 -1.47
CA GLN A 59 3.80 29.92 -1.20
C GLN A 59 5.16 30.32 -1.81
N GLU A 60 6.14 29.42 -1.80
CA GLU A 60 7.47 29.66 -2.36
C GLU A 60 7.49 29.52 -3.90
N PHE A 61 6.91 28.44 -4.43
CA PHE A 61 7.07 28.06 -5.84
C PHE A 61 5.81 28.23 -6.71
N GLY A 62 4.68 28.55 -6.09
CA GLY A 62 3.37 28.61 -6.76
C GLY A 62 2.68 27.25 -6.87
N ALA A 63 1.48 27.26 -7.44
CA ALA A 63 0.64 26.07 -7.63
C ALA A 63 1.21 25.10 -8.70
N PRO A 64 0.75 23.83 -8.73
CA PRO A 64 1.07 22.88 -9.79
C PRO A 64 0.83 23.47 -11.18
N ARG A 65 1.80 23.29 -12.08
CA ARG A 65 1.73 23.81 -13.46
C ARG A 65 1.14 22.79 -14.43
N VAL A 66 1.23 21.51 -14.08
CA VAL A 66 0.75 20.38 -14.88
C VAL A 66 -0.13 19.52 -13.99
N GLN A 67 -1.31 19.15 -14.48
CA GLN A 67 -2.16 18.18 -13.79
C GLN A 67 -1.58 16.78 -13.92
N LEU A 68 -1.72 16.00 -12.86
CA LEU A 68 -1.40 14.58 -12.91
C LEU A 68 -2.34 13.86 -13.89
N ASP A 69 -1.79 12.97 -14.71
CA ASP A 69 -2.56 12.10 -15.60
C ASP A 69 -2.77 10.72 -14.97
N THR A 70 -1.71 10.17 -14.34
CA THR A 70 -1.74 8.89 -13.64
C THR A 70 -0.87 8.93 -12.39
N VAL A 71 -1.09 7.96 -11.51
CA VAL A 71 -0.31 7.74 -10.29
C VAL A 71 0.15 6.29 -10.27
N ALA A 72 1.42 6.06 -9.92
CA ALA A 72 1.94 4.74 -9.67
C ALA A 72 1.64 4.33 -8.21
N TRP A 73 0.95 3.20 -8.06
CA TRP A 73 0.55 2.65 -6.77
C TRP A 73 1.24 1.30 -6.52
N PHE A 74 1.48 0.99 -5.25
CA PHE A 74 2.19 -0.21 -4.82
C PHE A 74 1.26 -1.15 -4.03
N HIS A 75 0.78 -2.20 -4.69
CA HIS A 75 0.04 -3.27 -4.03
C HIS A 75 1.03 -4.20 -3.31
N LEU A 76 0.88 -4.29 -1.99
CA LEU A 76 1.74 -5.06 -1.11
C LEU A 76 1.07 -6.38 -0.78
N THR A 77 1.77 -7.51 -0.93
CA THR A 77 1.15 -8.81 -0.69
C THR A 77 2.17 -9.92 -0.46
N ARG A 78 1.64 -11.12 -0.17
CA ARG A 78 2.34 -12.38 -0.32
C ARG A 78 1.59 -13.32 -1.24
N THR A 79 2.33 -14.00 -2.09
CA THR A 79 1.77 -14.99 -3.01
C THR A 79 2.79 -16.09 -3.33
N VAL A 80 2.37 -17.11 -4.06
CA VAL A 80 3.26 -18.17 -4.55
C VAL A 80 4.21 -17.61 -5.63
N SER A 81 5.43 -18.14 -5.71
CA SER A 81 6.45 -17.66 -6.66
C SER A 81 6.06 -17.84 -8.14
N ALA A 82 5.08 -18.69 -8.42
CA ALA A 82 4.55 -18.89 -9.77
C ALA A 82 3.52 -17.82 -10.19
N SER A 83 3.10 -16.93 -9.29
CA SER A 83 2.14 -15.87 -9.62
C SER A 83 2.79 -14.81 -10.53
N ASP A 84 2.17 -14.55 -11.67
CA ASP A 84 2.62 -13.58 -12.67
C ASP A 84 1.65 -12.39 -12.83
N PHE A 85 0.58 -12.39 -12.03
CA PHE A 85 -0.52 -11.44 -12.08
C PHE A 85 -1.12 -11.29 -13.48
N SER A 86 -1.09 -12.34 -14.32
CA SER A 86 -1.61 -12.35 -15.70
C SER A 86 -3.09 -11.95 -15.81
N GLN A 87 -3.87 -12.17 -14.76
CA GLN A 87 -5.28 -11.76 -14.68
C GLN A 87 -5.49 -10.41 -13.98
N GLY A 88 -4.40 -9.68 -13.71
CA GLY A 88 -4.43 -8.45 -12.95
C GLY A 88 -4.42 -8.67 -11.44
N ILE A 89 -4.71 -7.59 -10.71
CA ILE A 89 -4.94 -7.63 -9.25
C ILE A 89 -6.46 -7.67 -9.06
N LEU A 90 -6.96 -8.81 -8.59
CA LEU A 90 -8.39 -9.04 -8.47
C LEU A 90 -8.91 -8.62 -7.09
N PRO A 91 -10.14 -8.10 -7.00
CA PRO A 91 -10.78 -7.80 -5.72
C PRO A 91 -11.04 -9.10 -4.93
N LEU A 92 -11.10 -8.99 -3.61
CA LEU A 92 -11.23 -10.14 -2.69
C LEU A 92 -12.35 -11.11 -3.11
N GLY A 93 -13.56 -10.59 -3.36
CA GLY A 93 -14.71 -11.40 -3.75
C GLY A 93 -14.53 -12.22 -5.05
N GLN A 94 -13.57 -11.87 -5.91
CA GLN A 94 -13.25 -12.64 -7.12
C GLN A 94 -12.12 -13.64 -6.92
N VAL A 95 -11.24 -13.39 -5.94
CA VAL A 95 -10.02 -14.21 -5.71
C VAL A 95 -10.14 -15.14 -4.50
N LEU A 96 -11.15 -14.97 -3.64
CA LEU A 96 -11.28 -15.73 -2.39
C LEU A 96 -11.23 -17.25 -2.59
N GLY A 97 -11.93 -17.77 -3.61
CA GLY A 97 -11.88 -19.21 -3.94
C GLY A 97 -10.46 -19.69 -4.26
N ARG A 98 -9.68 -18.88 -4.98
CA ARG A 98 -8.29 -19.18 -5.34
C ARG A 98 -7.34 -19.04 -4.16
N ILE A 99 -7.63 -18.13 -3.22
CA ILE A 99 -6.90 -18.05 -1.95
C ILE A 99 -7.07 -19.38 -1.21
N TRP A 100 -8.29 -19.91 -1.09
CA TRP A 100 -8.52 -21.21 -0.47
C TRP A 100 -7.80 -22.36 -1.19
N ASP A 101 -7.85 -22.40 -2.52
CA ASP A 101 -7.14 -23.41 -3.32
C ASP A 101 -5.62 -23.32 -3.13
N MET A 102 -5.09 -22.09 -3.11
CA MET A 102 -3.68 -21.83 -2.82
C MET A 102 -3.33 -22.34 -1.42
N LEU A 103 -4.07 -21.96 -0.38
CA LEU A 103 -3.79 -22.39 0.99
C LEU A 103 -3.81 -23.92 1.14
N ASP A 104 -4.78 -24.62 0.52
CA ASP A 104 -4.80 -26.09 0.50
C ASP A 104 -3.54 -26.69 -0.14
N SER A 105 -3.08 -26.10 -1.26
CA SER A 105 -1.88 -26.57 -1.95
C SER A 105 -0.58 -26.37 -1.16
N LEU A 106 -0.58 -25.44 -0.19
CA LEU A 106 0.57 -25.17 0.68
C LEU A 106 0.64 -26.11 1.89
N LEU A 107 -0.39 -26.88 2.19
CA LEU A 107 -0.39 -27.78 3.34
C LEU A 107 -0.06 -29.22 2.88
N ASP A 108 0.88 -29.85 3.59
CA ASP A 108 1.28 -31.25 3.32
C ASP A 108 0.60 -32.24 4.27
N ASP A 109 0.23 -31.79 5.47
CA ASP A 109 -0.39 -32.61 6.51
C ASP A 109 -1.87 -32.88 6.18
N PRO A 110 -2.28 -34.15 5.97
CA PRO A 110 -3.66 -34.50 5.64
C PRO A 110 -4.70 -34.00 6.64
N VAL A 111 -4.35 -33.92 7.93
CA VAL A 111 -5.26 -33.41 8.97
C VAL A 111 -5.47 -31.91 8.78
N GLN A 112 -4.41 -31.15 8.50
CA GLN A 112 -4.49 -29.72 8.24
C GLN A 112 -5.32 -29.42 6.98
N LYS A 113 -5.13 -30.22 5.92
CA LYS A 113 -5.94 -30.12 4.70
C LYS A 113 -7.42 -30.40 4.96
N ALA A 114 -7.73 -31.48 5.68
CA ALA A 114 -9.11 -31.83 6.02
C ALA A 114 -9.78 -30.73 6.86
N ASN A 115 -9.08 -30.16 7.83
CA ASN A 115 -9.56 -29.06 8.66
C ASN A 115 -9.80 -27.79 7.84
N LEU A 116 -8.87 -27.42 6.95
CA LEU A 116 -9.01 -26.26 6.08
C LEU A 116 -10.21 -26.43 5.12
N ALA A 117 -10.39 -27.62 4.57
CA ALA A 117 -11.55 -27.96 3.74
C ALA A 117 -12.87 -27.86 4.51
N ALA A 118 -12.89 -28.33 5.77
CA ALA A 118 -14.05 -28.20 6.65
C ALA A 118 -14.40 -26.73 6.93
N MET A 119 -13.42 -25.86 7.18
CA MET A 119 -13.64 -24.42 7.34
C MET A 119 -14.17 -23.74 6.08
N ARG A 120 -13.65 -24.09 4.90
CA ARG A 120 -14.11 -23.49 3.64
C ARG A 120 -15.61 -23.68 3.43
N VAL A 121 -16.17 -24.81 3.87
CA VAL A 121 -17.60 -25.13 3.77
C VAL A 121 -18.39 -24.66 4.99
N GLY A 122 -17.84 -24.86 6.19
CA GLY A 122 -18.51 -24.60 7.47
C GLY A 122 -18.42 -23.15 7.96
N GLY A 123 -17.58 -22.33 7.33
CA GLY A 123 -17.30 -20.96 7.73
C GLY A 123 -15.99 -20.82 8.50
N VAL A 124 -15.55 -19.57 8.66
CA VAL A 124 -14.35 -19.20 9.42
C VAL A 124 -14.80 -18.49 10.69
N ASP A 125 -14.37 -18.99 11.85
CA ASP A 125 -14.62 -18.35 13.15
C ASP A 125 -13.72 -17.13 13.37
N ASP A 126 -13.86 -16.13 12.52
CA ASP A 126 -13.14 -14.87 12.62
C ASP A 126 -13.99 -13.69 12.18
N PHE A 127 -14.13 -12.68 13.03
CA PHE A 127 -14.97 -11.51 12.77
C PHE A 127 -14.51 -10.75 11.52
N GLN A 128 -13.19 -10.55 11.36
CA GLN A 128 -12.64 -9.79 10.25
C GLN A 128 -12.82 -10.53 8.92
N TYR A 129 -12.61 -11.85 8.91
CA TYR A 129 -12.93 -12.67 7.75
C TYR A 129 -14.40 -12.51 7.32
N ASN A 130 -15.32 -12.64 8.28
CA ASN A 130 -16.76 -12.59 7.98
C ASN A 130 -17.20 -11.22 7.47
N LEU A 131 -16.66 -10.14 8.06
CA LEU A 131 -16.90 -8.78 7.58
C LEU A 131 -16.39 -8.60 6.14
N LYS A 132 -15.11 -8.93 5.90
CA LYS A 132 -14.44 -8.68 4.63
C LYS A 132 -14.93 -9.55 3.48
N SER A 133 -15.34 -10.80 3.75
CA SER A 133 -15.79 -11.75 2.72
C SER A 133 -17.23 -11.53 2.26
N GLN A 134 -18.04 -10.82 3.05
CA GLN A 134 -19.47 -10.62 2.79
C GLN A 134 -19.77 -9.21 2.25
N ASP A 135 -18.99 -8.21 2.66
CA ASP A 135 -19.19 -6.82 2.23
C ASP A 135 -18.18 -6.41 1.16
N LYS A 136 -18.70 -6.07 -0.02
CA LYS A 136 -17.92 -5.62 -1.18
C LYS A 136 -17.11 -4.35 -0.90
N PHE A 137 -17.52 -3.56 0.09
CA PHE A 137 -16.76 -2.40 0.55
C PHE A 137 -15.32 -2.75 0.94
N HIS A 138 -15.08 -3.97 1.41
CA HIS A 138 -13.76 -4.42 1.88
C HIS A 138 -12.94 -5.16 0.81
N HIS A 139 -13.37 -5.16 -0.45
CA HIS A 139 -12.77 -6.04 -1.46
C HIS A 139 -11.55 -5.46 -2.18
N GLY A 140 -11.19 -4.19 -1.98
CA GLY A 140 -10.05 -3.55 -2.64
C GLY A 140 -10.10 -3.68 -4.17
N PRO A 141 -8.97 -3.91 -4.87
CA PRO A 141 -7.61 -3.99 -4.33
C PRO A 141 -7.13 -2.70 -3.69
N TYR A 142 -6.29 -2.86 -2.67
CA TYR A 142 -5.66 -1.76 -1.94
C TYR A 142 -4.19 -1.60 -2.33
N ALA A 143 -3.68 -0.37 -2.28
CA ALA A 143 -2.27 -0.08 -2.55
C ALA A 143 -1.78 1.15 -1.79
N MET A 144 -0.47 1.33 -1.71
CA MET A 144 0.18 2.48 -1.08
C MET A 144 0.68 3.44 -2.14
N LEU A 145 0.65 4.74 -1.85
CA LEU A 145 1.28 5.76 -2.71
C LEU A 145 2.80 5.59 -2.69
N VAL A 146 3.41 5.55 -1.51
CA VAL A 146 4.87 5.50 -1.36
C VAL A 146 5.31 4.05 -1.15
N ARG A 147 6.20 3.54 -2.02
CA ARG A 147 6.68 2.14 -1.93
C ARG A 147 7.35 1.83 -0.60
N GLU A 148 8.07 2.80 -0.03
CA GLU A 148 8.79 2.64 1.24
C GLU A 148 7.84 2.40 2.44
N ALA A 149 6.54 2.73 2.31
CA ALA A 149 5.51 2.38 3.29
C ALA A 149 5.44 0.86 3.55
N ALA A 150 5.80 0.04 2.57
CA ALA A 150 5.84 -1.42 2.69
C ALA A 150 6.82 -1.92 3.76
N PHE A 151 7.86 -1.15 4.05
CA PHE A 151 8.91 -1.51 4.99
C PHE A 151 8.81 -0.76 6.33
N ASN A 152 7.77 0.07 6.48
CA ASN A 152 7.55 0.93 7.63
C ASN A 152 6.13 0.78 8.21
N SER A 153 5.43 -0.30 7.88
CA SER A 153 4.04 -0.60 8.29
C SER A 153 3.78 -0.32 9.77
N GLY A 154 4.59 -0.89 10.67
CA GLY A 154 4.47 -0.69 12.12
C GLY A 154 4.71 0.75 12.59
N ARG A 155 5.52 1.54 11.87
CA ARG A 155 5.76 2.96 12.19
C ARG A 155 4.60 3.85 11.76
N ILE A 156 4.01 3.55 10.60
CA ILE A 156 2.92 4.35 10.03
C ILE A 156 1.52 3.86 10.44
N GLY A 157 1.44 2.84 11.31
CA GLY A 157 0.17 2.28 11.78
C GLY A 157 -0.61 1.49 10.71
N ASN A 158 0.06 1.04 9.65
CA ASN A 158 -0.55 0.19 8.62
C ASN A 158 -0.32 -1.29 8.90
N HIS A 159 -1.18 -2.13 8.34
CA HIS A 159 -0.97 -3.58 8.34
C HIS A 159 0.30 -3.95 7.57
N ASP A 160 1.06 -4.93 8.07
CA ASP A 160 2.24 -5.47 7.37
C ASP A 160 1.82 -6.51 6.32
N TYR A 161 1.38 -6.01 5.16
CA TYR A 161 1.03 -6.86 4.02
C TYR A 161 2.21 -7.66 3.44
N LEU A 162 3.46 -7.28 3.74
CA LEU A 162 4.63 -8.08 3.42
C LEU A 162 4.89 -9.16 4.47
N GLU A 163 4.37 -9.06 5.69
CA GLU A 163 4.34 -10.18 6.62
C GLU A 163 3.29 -11.19 6.18
N VAL A 164 2.03 -10.75 6.04
CA VAL A 164 0.91 -11.59 5.64
C VAL A 164 -0.25 -10.70 5.14
N PRO A 165 -0.94 -11.05 4.04
CA PRO A 165 -2.20 -10.40 3.69
C PRO A 165 -3.27 -10.66 4.75
N GLU A 166 -4.02 -9.62 5.15
CA GLU A 166 -5.02 -9.70 6.23
C GLU A 166 -5.98 -10.89 6.08
N ILE A 167 -6.52 -11.14 4.88
CA ILE A 167 -7.46 -12.25 4.68
C ILE A 167 -6.83 -13.62 4.99
N ILE A 168 -5.53 -13.80 4.73
CA ILE A 168 -4.81 -15.03 5.04
C ILE A 168 -4.59 -15.14 6.55
N GLU A 169 -4.29 -14.02 7.22
CA GLU A 169 -4.21 -13.95 8.68
C GLU A 169 -5.54 -14.28 9.34
N ASP A 170 -6.64 -13.69 8.85
CA ASP A 170 -8.00 -13.91 9.36
C ASP A 170 -8.39 -15.41 9.24
N ILE A 171 -8.05 -16.06 8.12
CA ILE A 171 -8.23 -17.52 7.94
C ILE A 171 -7.37 -18.31 8.95
N CYS A 172 -6.09 -17.94 9.13
CA CYS A 172 -5.20 -18.60 10.09
C CYS A 172 -5.68 -18.44 11.54
N SER A 173 -6.22 -17.28 11.88
CA SER A 173 -6.83 -16.96 13.17
C SER A 173 -8.05 -17.85 13.42
N GLY A 174 -8.99 -17.89 12.47
CA GLY A 174 -10.17 -18.77 12.55
C GLY A 174 -9.78 -20.25 12.66
N TYR A 175 -8.77 -20.69 11.90
CA TYR A 175 -8.26 -22.06 11.97
C TYR A 175 -7.75 -22.39 13.37
N LYS A 176 -6.95 -21.50 13.97
CA LYS A 176 -6.43 -21.67 15.32
C LYS A 176 -7.54 -21.73 16.37
N LYS A 177 -8.55 -20.87 16.26
CA LYS A 177 -9.70 -20.86 17.18
C LYS A 177 -10.48 -22.17 17.10
N GLN A 178 -10.73 -22.68 15.88
CA GLN A 178 -11.54 -23.87 15.67
C GLN A 178 -10.83 -25.18 16.01
N PHE A 179 -9.53 -25.29 15.74
CA PHE A 179 -8.80 -26.57 15.87
C PHE A 179 -7.66 -26.56 16.91
N GLY A 180 -7.45 -25.45 17.61
CA GLY A 180 -6.47 -25.34 18.69
C GLY A 180 -5.00 -25.31 18.27
N HIS A 181 -4.69 -25.31 16.97
CA HIS A 181 -3.32 -25.24 16.45
C HIS A 181 -3.23 -24.29 15.24
N CYS A 182 -2.04 -23.76 14.98
CA CYS A 182 -1.84 -22.66 14.03
C CYS A 182 -1.13 -23.12 12.75
N ILE A 183 -1.69 -22.79 11.58
CA ILE A 183 -1.09 -23.04 10.25
C ILE A 183 -0.30 -21.85 9.70
N TYR A 184 -0.30 -20.71 10.41
CA TYR A 184 0.32 -19.45 9.97
C TYR A 184 1.77 -19.61 9.51
N ARG A 185 2.62 -20.23 10.34
CA ARG A 185 4.04 -20.38 10.05
C ARG A 185 4.29 -21.25 8.81
N VAL A 186 3.47 -22.30 8.62
CA VAL A 186 3.56 -23.18 7.45
C VAL A 186 3.25 -22.38 6.19
N ILE A 187 2.14 -21.65 6.18
CA ILE A 187 1.72 -20.82 5.05
C ILE A 187 2.75 -19.74 4.72
N VAL A 188 3.13 -18.90 5.71
CA VAL A 188 4.05 -17.77 5.49
C VAL A 188 5.42 -18.25 5.01
N SER A 189 5.88 -19.44 5.45
CA SER A 189 7.16 -20.00 5.00
C SER A 189 7.19 -20.37 3.51
N LYS A 190 6.02 -20.69 2.93
CA LYS A 190 5.89 -21.12 1.54
C LYS A 190 5.47 -19.98 0.60
N LEU A 191 4.97 -18.88 1.15
CA LEU A 191 4.64 -17.67 0.38
C LEU A 191 5.83 -16.72 0.27
N LYS A 192 5.91 -16.00 -0.85
CA LYS A 192 6.92 -14.97 -1.11
C LYS A 192 6.31 -13.58 -0.99
N LYS A 193 7.09 -12.67 -0.41
CA LYS A 193 6.80 -11.23 -0.39
C LYS A 193 6.79 -10.69 -1.81
N CYS A 194 5.78 -9.88 -2.12
CA CYS A 194 5.60 -9.34 -3.46
C CYS A 194 5.09 -7.90 -3.39
N ILE A 195 5.67 -7.05 -4.23
CA ILE A 195 5.19 -5.69 -4.49
C ILE A 195 4.81 -5.61 -5.97
N VAL A 196 3.58 -5.24 -6.25
CA VAL A 196 3.09 -5.01 -7.61
C VAL A 196 2.89 -3.51 -7.81
N LYS A 197 3.67 -2.94 -8.73
CA LYS A 197 3.53 -1.55 -9.17
C LYS A 197 2.54 -1.48 -10.32
N PHE A 198 1.54 -0.60 -10.22
CA PHE A 198 0.58 -0.36 -11.30
C PHE A 198 0.26 1.12 -11.43
N GLU A 199 -0.15 1.55 -12.62
CA GLU A 199 -0.62 2.92 -12.88
C GLU A 199 -2.14 2.99 -12.85
N SER A 200 -2.68 4.05 -12.24
CA SER A 200 -4.11 4.31 -12.20
C SER A 200 -4.44 5.74 -12.55
N GLY A 201 -5.55 5.92 -13.28
CA GLY A 201 -6.21 7.21 -13.52
C GLY A 201 -7.27 7.55 -12.46
N LYS A 202 -7.46 6.67 -11.46
CA LYS A 202 -8.35 6.88 -10.33
C LYS A 202 -7.59 7.56 -9.18
N LEU A 203 -8.26 8.47 -8.47
CA LEU A 203 -7.69 9.31 -7.40
C LEU A 203 -6.48 10.11 -7.89
N VAL A 204 -6.64 10.79 -9.03
CA VAL A 204 -5.58 11.60 -9.62
C VAL A 204 -5.92 13.06 -9.37
N ASP A 205 -5.40 13.60 -8.25
CA ASP A 205 -5.54 15.01 -7.92
C ASP A 205 -4.32 15.50 -7.11
N ASP A 206 -4.18 16.83 -7.05
CA ASP A 206 -3.02 17.50 -6.46
C ASP A 206 -2.87 17.27 -4.95
N SER A 207 -3.88 16.74 -4.26
CA SER A 207 -3.76 16.39 -2.83
C SER A 207 -2.72 15.29 -2.61
N LEU A 208 -2.44 14.44 -3.60
CA LEU A 208 -1.40 13.41 -3.53
C LEU A 208 0.02 13.98 -3.48
N LEU A 209 0.20 15.24 -3.88
CA LEU A 209 1.51 15.90 -3.80
C LEU A 209 1.91 16.20 -2.36
N ALA A 210 0.96 16.34 -1.43
CA ALA A 210 1.25 16.59 -0.02
C ALA A 210 2.01 15.43 0.65
N PRO A 211 1.51 14.17 0.64
CA PRO A 211 2.24 13.05 1.21
C PRO A 211 3.55 12.75 0.44
N ALA A 212 3.59 13.00 -0.88
CA ALA A 212 4.81 12.85 -1.68
C ALA A 212 5.91 13.87 -1.32
N LEU A 213 5.52 15.12 -1.08
CA LEU A 213 6.41 16.18 -0.59
C LEU A 213 6.92 15.84 0.82
N LEU A 214 6.04 15.39 1.72
CA LEU A 214 6.44 15.03 3.07
C LEU A 214 7.38 13.81 3.07
N TYR A 215 7.15 12.83 2.19
CA TYR A 215 8.11 11.75 1.98
C TYR A 215 9.49 12.30 1.60
N CYS A 216 9.57 13.20 0.62
CA CYS A 216 10.84 13.81 0.22
C CYS A 216 11.49 14.60 1.37
N TRP A 217 10.70 15.35 2.14
CA TRP A 217 11.17 16.09 3.31
C TRP A 217 11.80 15.16 4.34
N CYS A 218 11.12 14.06 4.70
CA CYS A 218 11.65 13.06 5.62
C CYS A 218 12.99 12.51 5.13
N LYS A 219 13.10 12.15 3.84
CA LYS A 219 14.32 11.57 3.28
C LYS A 219 15.49 12.55 3.28
N VAL A 220 15.25 13.80 2.92
CA VAL A 220 16.27 14.84 2.82
C VAL A 220 16.83 15.22 4.19
N ARG A 221 15.99 15.19 5.23
CA ARG A 221 16.39 15.55 6.60
C ARG A 221 16.79 14.36 7.47
N GLY A 222 16.61 13.13 6.98
CA GLY A 222 16.86 11.92 7.78
C GLY A 222 15.83 11.71 8.88
N GLU A 223 14.63 12.28 8.73
CA GLU A 223 13.53 12.14 9.69
C GLU A 223 12.84 10.79 9.54
N GLU A 224 12.11 10.40 10.58
CA GLU A 224 11.33 9.17 10.53
C GLU A 224 10.15 9.27 9.55
N PHE A 225 9.84 8.14 8.91
CA PHE A 225 8.72 8.04 7.99
C PHE A 225 7.39 8.04 8.77
N SER A 226 6.61 9.12 8.63
CA SER A 226 5.33 9.30 9.32
C SER A 226 4.16 8.74 8.51
N SER A 227 3.01 8.53 9.18
CA SER A 227 1.78 8.12 8.51
C SER A 227 1.24 9.15 7.51
N PHE A 228 1.59 10.44 7.67
CA PHE A 228 1.25 11.50 6.74
C PHE A 228 2.12 11.49 5.47
N ALA A 229 3.25 10.79 5.47
CA ALA A 229 4.14 10.66 4.31
C ALA A 229 3.71 9.53 3.36
N ASN A 230 2.47 9.07 3.47
CA ASN A 230 1.85 8.08 2.60
C ASN A 230 0.33 8.30 2.54
N THR A 231 -0.29 7.75 1.52
CA THR A 231 -1.75 7.57 1.48
C THR A 231 -2.09 6.24 0.80
N CYS A 232 -3.35 5.85 0.86
CA CYS A 232 -3.83 4.58 0.37
C CYS A 232 -4.72 4.75 -0.86
N PHE A 233 -4.67 3.77 -1.74
CA PHE A 233 -5.57 3.60 -2.87
C PHE A 233 -6.55 2.48 -2.56
N ASP A 234 -7.81 2.70 -2.92
CA ASP A 234 -8.85 1.68 -2.95
C ASP A 234 -9.49 1.65 -4.34
N SER A 235 -9.48 0.47 -4.98
CA SER A 235 -10.16 0.26 -6.26
C SER A 235 -11.68 0.08 -6.12
N GLU A 236 -12.22 0.00 -4.91
CA GLU A 236 -13.65 -0.14 -4.59
C GLU A 236 -14.30 -1.38 -5.26
N GLY A 237 -13.62 -2.52 -5.19
CA GLY A 237 -14.07 -3.78 -5.79
C GLY A 237 -13.78 -3.90 -7.28
N VAL A 238 -13.05 -2.96 -7.89
CA VAL A 238 -12.68 -3.00 -9.32
C VAL A 238 -11.30 -3.62 -9.51
N ALA A 239 -11.18 -4.61 -10.38
CA ALA A 239 -9.88 -5.22 -10.67
C ALA A 239 -8.91 -4.23 -11.31
N ILE A 240 -7.63 -4.32 -10.95
CA ILE A 240 -6.55 -3.65 -11.69
C ILE A 240 -6.15 -4.56 -12.84
N PRO A 241 -6.39 -4.18 -14.09
CA PRO A 241 -6.14 -5.07 -15.23
C PRO A 241 -4.63 -5.21 -15.49
N LYS A 242 -4.21 -6.30 -16.13
CA LYS A 242 -2.78 -6.62 -16.33
C LYS A 242 -2.03 -5.51 -17.06
N GLU A 243 -2.69 -4.83 -17.99
CA GLU A 243 -2.11 -3.77 -18.81
C GLU A 243 -1.74 -2.52 -17.99
N LYS A 244 -2.29 -2.39 -16.78
CA LYS A 244 -1.93 -1.32 -15.83
C LYS A 244 -0.77 -1.71 -14.92
N ILE A 245 -0.41 -2.99 -14.85
CA ILE A 245 0.73 -3.45 -14.05
C ILE A 245 2.02 -3.10 -14.77
N VAL A 246 2.82 -2.24 -14.14
CA VAL A 246 4.11 -1.78 -14.65
C VAL A 246 5.23 -2.73 -14.23
N GLY A 247 5.14 -3.31 -13.02
CA GLY A 247 6.19 -4.18 -12.51
C GLY A 247 5.71 -5.08 -11.37
N VAL A 248 6.35 -6.24 -11.26
CA VAL A 248 6.16 -7.20 -10.17
C VAL A 248 7.54 -7.50 -9.58
N SER A 249 7.70 -7.26 -8.28
CA SER A 249 8.95 -7.46 -7.56
C SER A 249 8.75 -8.44 -6.41
N PHE A 250 9.38 -9.60 -6.48
CA PHE A 250 9.51 -10.52 -5.36
C PHE A 250 10.72 -10.15 -4.49
N LEU A 251 10.56 -10.22 -3.17
CA LEU A 251 11.59 -9.88 -2.17
C LEU A 251 12.20 -11.11 -1.51
#